data_AF-A0AAV9X7Z2-F1
#
_entry.id   AF-A0AAV9X7Z2-F1
#
_cell.length_a   1.000
_cell.length_b   1.000
_cell.length_c   1.000
_cell.angle_alpha   90.00
_cell.angle_beta   90.00
_cell.angle_gamma   90.00
#
_symmetry.space_group_name_H-M   'P 1'
#
loop_
_entity.id
_entity.type
_entity.pdbx_description
1 polymer ?
#
loop_
_entity_poly.entity_id
_entity_poly.type
_entity_poly.pdbx_seq_one_letter_code
_entity_poly.pdbx_strand_id
1 'polypeptide(L)'
;MPKPYAKPTAPYPASKSSRNLKRKRGNDNQLEEITFDRSARQEYLTGFHKRKLARIKAAQEEAEKRGREERIEERRKIREARKEELRRHVEAVNQSLGLDTTQDGGDSSDSSSDDGDWKGINDNKEGGDGINGEEEFVDEDKFTTVTVTTMDDENDEDEDEEVEEGDGDEAGVKEGSKDVKKDKGKKEKERKPKVKKRKFRYLSKAERKEDRMRDKARRTRKKGERKST
;
A
#
# COMPACT_ATOMS: atom_id res chain seq x y z
N MET A 1 39.68 -57.22 -13.51
CA MET A 1 39.13 -56.34 -12.44
C MET A 1 39.17 -54.89 -12.92
N PRO A 2 38.04 -54.26 -13.26
CA PRO A 2 38.02 -52.84 -13.59
C PRO A 2 37.96 -52.00 -12.31
N LYS A 3 38.84 -51.00 -12.19
CA LYS A 3 38.85 -50.05 -11.06
C LYS A 3 37.57 -49.21 -11.09
N PRO A 4 36.88 -48.96 -9.96
CA PRO A 4 35.68 -48.15 -9.96
C PRO A 4 36.02 -46.70 -10.30
N TYR A 5 35.26 -46.15 -11.27
CA TYR A 5 35.40 -44.80 -11.78
C TYR A 5 35.37 -43.75 -10.66
N ALA A 6 36.45 -42.99 -10.51
CA ALA A 6 36.48 -41.77 -9.69
C ALA A 6 35.70 -40.67 -10.41
N LYS A 7 34.63 -40.17 -9.79
CA LYS A 7 33.85 -39.03 -10.31
C LYS A 7 34.73 -37.77 -10.32
N PRO A 8 34.74 -36.95 -11.37
CA PRO A 8 35.48 -35.70 -11.37
C PRO A 8 34.84 -34.74 -10.35
N THR A 9 35.63 -34.32 -9.35
CA THR A 9 35.22 -33.29 -8.41
C THR A 9 35.32 -31.94 -9.12
N ALA A 10 34.17 -31.29 -9.35
CA ALA A 10 34.16 -29.93 -9.85
C ALA A 10 34.91 -29.01 -8.87
N PRO A 11 35.76 -28.08 -9.35
CA PRO A 11 36.43 -27.14 -8.45
C PRO A 11 35.36 -26.30 -7.75
N TYR A 12 35.26 -26.44 -6.43
CA TYR A 12 34.42 -25.58 -5.60
C TYR A 12 34.81 -24.12 -5.86
N PRO A 13 33.85 -23.21 -6.14
CA PRO A 13 34.19 -21.83 -6.42
C PRO A 13 34.83 -21.23 -5.17
N ALA A 14 36.08 -20.80 -5.30
CA ALA A 14 36.82 -20.13 -4.23
C ALA A 14 35.93 -19.04 -3.63
N SER A 15 35.55 -19.20 -2.36
CA SER A 15 34.77 -18.19 -1.65
C SER A 15 35.66 -16.97 -1.54
N LYS A 16 35.44 -15.98 -2.42
CA LYS A 16 36.06 -14.66 -2.33
C LYS A 16 35.81 -14.17 -0.91
N SER A 17 36.87 -14.19 -0.11
CA SER A 17 36.95 -13.60 1.22
C SER A 17 36.16 -12.29 1.17
N SER A 18 35.11 -12.22 1.98
CA SER A 18 34.37 -10.99 2.18
C SER A 18 35.37 -9.99 2.78
N ARG A 19 36.01 -9.20 1.91
CA ARG A 19 36.73 -8.01 2.32
C ARG A 19 35.74 -7.25 3.18
N ASN A 20 35.98 -7.23 4.48
CA ASN A 20 35.26 -6.42 5.44
C ASN A 20 35.50 -4.97 5.02
N LEU A 21 34.68 -4.46 4.10
CA LEU A 21 34.49 -3.03 3.94
C LEU A 21 33.89 -2.60 5.27
N LYS A 22 34.76 -2.19 6.21
CA LYS A 22 34.39 -1.35 7.34
C LYS A 22 33.65 -0.18 6.73
N ARG A 23 32.32 -0.24 6.72
CA ARG A 23 31.47 0.89 6.36
C ARG A 23 31.80 1.95 7.39
N LYS A 24 32.68 2.90 7.03
CA LYS A 24 32.77 4.19 7.70
C LYS A 24 31.38 4.78 7.56
N ARG A 25 30.55 4.61 8.58
CA ARG A 25 29.33 5.42 8.71
C ARG A 25 29.87 6.84 8.83
N GLY A 26 29.59 7.69 7.84
CA GLY A 26 29.94 9.10 7.91
C GLY A 26 29.41 9.65 9.23
N ASN A 27 30.19 10.54 9.84
CA ASN A 27 29.78 11.26 11.03
C ASN A 27 28.72 12.33 10.71
N ASP A 28 28.01 12.20 9.59
CA ASP A 28 27.03 13.16 9.08
C ASP A 28 25.86 13.41 10.05
N ASN A 29 25.67 12.52 11.03
CA ASN A 29 24.69 12.70 12.12
C ASN A 29 25.33 13.09 13.47
N GLN A 30 26.64 13.36 13.52
CA GLN A 30 27.27 13.93 14.70
C GLN A 30 27.03 15.43 14.66
N LEU A 31 26.02 15.88 15.40
CA LEU A 31 25.82 17.30 15.65
C LEU A 31 27.02 17.83 16.46
N GLU A 32 27.56 18.96 16.04
CA GLU A 32 28.74 19.58 16.67
C GLU A 32 28.47 20.03 18.11
N GLU A 33 27.21 20.36 18.43
CA GLU A 33 26.77 20.76 19.76
C GLU A 33 25.39 20.16 20.08
N ILE A 34 25.21 19.67 21.32
CA ILE A 34 23.93 19.16 21.83
C ILE A 34 23.45 20.10 22.93
N THR A 35 22.49 20.97 22.61
CA THR A 35 21.83 21.85 23.58
C THR A 35 20.75 21.07 24.35
N PHE A 36 20.84 21.03 25.67
CA PHE A 36 19.87 20.32 26.50
C PHE A 36 18.83 21.27 27.09
N ASP A 37 17.67 21.35 26.44
CA ASP A 37 16.52 22.10 26.96
C ASP A 37 15.71 21.26 27.95
N ARG A 38 15.58 21.77 29.18
CA ARG A 38 14.83 21.13 30.26
C ARG A 38 13.33 21.11 29.97
N SER A 39 12.80 22.12 29.26
CA SER A 39 11.38 22.21 28.91
C SER A 39 10.99 21.13 27.89
N ALA A 40 11.75 21.03 26.79
CA ALA A 40 11.61 19.98 25.79
C ALA A 40 11.76 18.57 26.40
N ARG A 41 12.65 18.40 27.40
CA ARG A 41 12.75 17.15 28.14
C ARG A 41 11.49 16.83 28.92
N GLN A 42 10.90 17.81 29.62
CA GLN A 42 9.67 17.59 30.37
C GLN A 42 8.52 17.21 29.45
N GLU A 43 8.37 17.90 28.31
CA GLU A 43 7.39 17.53 27.27
C GLU A 43 7.66 16.14 26.68
N TYR A 44 8.93 15.78 26.50
CA TYR A 44 9.30 14.45 26.07
C TYR A 44 8.98 13.41 27.16
N LEU A 45 9.15 13.69 28.44
CA LEU A 45 8.82 12.71 29.49
C LEU A 45 7.32 12.57 29.73
N THR A 46 6.51 13.62 29.55
CA THR A 46 5.06 13.56 29.81
C THR A 46 4.24 13.28 28.54
N GLY A 47 4.73 13.68 27.37
CA GLY A 47 4.02 13.60 26.09
C GLY A 47 4.07 12.25 25.38
N PHE A 48 4.18 11.12 26.09
CA PHE A 48 4.29 9.78 25.47
C PHE A 48 3.13 9.48 24.51
N HIS A 49 1.90 9.82 24.91
CA HIS A 49 0.72 9.64 24.08
C HIS A 49 0.80 10.52 22.81
N LYS A 50 1.17 11.80 22.95
CA LYS A 50 1.39 12.71 21.81
C LYS A 50 2.42 12.15 20.83
N ARG A 51 3.54 11.61 21.31
CA ARG A 51 4.56 10.97 20.44
C ARG A 51 4.10 9.67 19.81
N LYS A 52 3.25 8.90 20.50
CA LYS A 52 2.69 7.67 19.94
C LYS A 52 1.75 8.02 18.78
N LEU A 53 0.86 8.99 18.98
CA LEU A 53 -0.01 9.50 17.93
C LEU A 53 0.78 10.11 16.78
N ALA A 54 1.80 10.93 17.05
CA ALA A 54 2.65 11.51 16.02
C ALA A 54 3.36 10.43 15.19
N ARG A 55 3.83 9.35 15.81
CA ARG A 55 4.41 8.20 15.08
C ARG A 55 3.39 7.48 14.21
N ILE A 56 2.16 7.32 14.69
CA ILE A 56 1.09 6.69 13.91
C ILE A 56 0.74 7.58 12.72
N LYS A 57 0.54 8.89 12.95
CA LYS A 57 0.27 9.87 11.89
C LYS A 57 1.39 9.92 10.85
N ALA A 58 2.65 10.01 11.27
CA ALA A 58 3.78 10.00 10.35
C ALA A 58 3.86 8.71 9.51
N ALA A 59 3.50 7.56 10.08
CA ALA A 59 3.44 6.30 9.33
C ALA A 59 2.28 6.28 8.32
N GLN A 60 1.12 6.85 8.68
CA GLN A 60 -0.01 7.04 7.77
C GLN A 60 0.36 7.99 6.63
N GLU A 61 0.96 9.14 6.94
CA GLU A 61 1.42 10.12 5.96
C GLU A 61 2.49 9.55 5.00
N GLU A 62 3.46 8.76 5.50
CA GLU A 62 4.46 8.10 4.62
C GLU A 62 3.77 7.10 3.68
N ALA A 63 2.77 6.36 4.17
CA ALA A 63 2.00 5.42 3.35
C ALA A 63 1.14 6.15 2.29
N GLU A 64 0.50 7.25 2.66
CA GLU A 64 -0.29 8.07 1.73
C GLU A 64 0.58 8.73 0.66
N LYS A 65 1.72 9.32 1.06
CA LYS A 65 2.69 9.90 0.11
C LYS A 65 3.15 8.86 -0.90
N ARG A 66 3.56 7.69 -0.41
CA ARG A 66 3.97 6.59 -1.28
C ARG A 66 2.84 6.11 -2.19
N GLY A 67 1.60 6.00 -1.69
CA GLY A 67 0.46 5.63 -2.52
C GLY A 67 0.12 6.66 -3.60
N ARG A 68 0.31 7.95 -3.33
CA ARG A 68 0.16 9.01 -4.34
C ARG A 68 1.25 8.92 -5.40
N GLU A 69 2.50 8.75 -4.99
CA GLU A 69 3.65 8.56 -5.91
C GLU A 69 3.43 7.34 -6.81
N GLU A 70 3.03 6.20 -6.25
CA GLU A 70 2.74 4.97 -7.01
C GLU A 70 1.61 5.18 -8.02
N ARG A 71 0.51 5.87 -7.66
CA ARG A 71 -0.57 6.22 -8.60
C ARG A 71 -0.12 7.13 -9.74
N ILE A 72 0.74 8.11 -9.45
CA ILE A 72 1.28 9.02 -10.46
C ILE A 72 2.18 8.25 -11.43
N GLU A 73 3.05 7.38 -10.91
CA GLU A 73 3.91 6.51 -11.72
C GLU A 73 3.09 5.54 -12.58
N GLU A 74 2.03 4.94 -12.06
CA GLU A 74 1.13 4.07 -12.81
C GLU A 74 0.45 4.83 -13.95
N ARG A 75 -0.09 6.02 -13.68
CA ARG A 75 -0.69 6.87 -14.72
C ARG A 75 0.34 7.25 -15.78
N ARG A 76 1.56 7.59 -15.38
CA ARG A 76 2.66 7.90 -16.30
C ARG A 76 2.99 6.70 -17.20
N LYS A 77 3.13 5.50 -16.62
CA LYS A 77 3.39 4.25 -17.36
C LYS A 77 2.27 3.94 -18.36
N ILE A 78 1.01 4.15 -18.00
CA ILE A 78 -0.12 3.95 -18.92
C ILE A 78 -0.05 4.94 -20.10
N ARG A 79 0.26 6.21 -19.84
CA ARG A 79 0.41 7.22 -20.90
C ARG A 79 1.60 6.90 -21.82
N GLU A 80 2.73 6.51 -21.25
CA GLU A 80 3.92 6.11 -22.00
C GLU A 80 3.64 4.87 -22.87
N ALA A 81 2.99 3.84 -22.32
CA ALA A 81 2.60 2.65 -23.07
C ALA A 81 1.66 2.97 -24.24
N ARG A 82 0.65 3.83 -24.03
CA ARG A 82 -0.26 4.29 -25.11
C ARG A 82 0.50 5.07 -26.18
N LYS A 83 1.46 5.92 -25.79
CA LYS A 83 2.29 6.69 -26.73
C LYS A 83 3.19 5.78 -27.56
N GLU A 84 3.78 4.75 -26.95
CA GLU A 84 4.58 3.74 -27.63
C GLU A 84 3.74 2.89 -28.58
N GLU A 85 2.54 2.47 -28.19
CA GLU A 85 1.60 1.75 -29.04
C GLU A 85 1.20 2.56 -30.27
N LEU A 86 0.85 3.85 -30.07
CA LEU A 86 0.55 4.77 -31.17
C LEU A 86 1.75 4.95 -32.10
N ARG A 87 2.95 5.16 -31.55
CA ARG A 87 4.20 5.26 -32.35
C ARG A 87 4.43 4.01 -33.19
N ARG A 88 4.32 2.84 -32.58
CA ARG A 88 4.47 1.55 -33.27
C ARG A 88 3.40 1.36 -34.35
N HIS A 89 2.17 1.78 -34.08
CA HIS A 89 1.08 1.68 -35.06
C HIS A 89 1.34 2.59 -36.26
N VAL A 90 1.73 3.85 -36.03
CA VAL A 90 2.08 4.79 -37.11
C VAL A 90 3.26 4.26 -37.92
N GLU A 91 4.30 3.75 -37.26
CA GLU A 91 5.44 3.13 -37.93
C GLU A 91 5.02 1.94 -38.80
N ALA A 92 4.17 1.05 -38.27
CA ALA A 92 3.65 -0.10 -39.02
C ALA A 92 2.80 0.32 -40.23
N VAL A 93 1.98 1.37 -40.10
CA VAL A 93 1.19 1.93 -41.22
C VAL A 93 2.10 2.53 -42.28
N ASN A 94 3.09 3.34 -41.88
CA ASN A 94 4.04 3.95 -42.81
C ASN A 94 4.83 2.88 -43.58
N GLN A 95 5.26 1.80 -42.89
CA GLN A 95 5.89 0.65 -43.53
C GLN A 95 4.96 -0.03 -44.55
N SER A 96 3.68 -0.21 -44.21
CA SER A 96 2.71 -0.85 -45.11
C SER A 96 2.40 -0.01 -46.37
N LEU A 97 2.50 1.32 -46.26
CA LEU A 97 2.29 2.26 -47.36
C LEU A 97 3.56 2.50 -48.18
N GLY A 98 4.68 1.89 -47.81
CA GLY A 98 5.97 2.09 -48.50
C GLY A 98 6.54 3.50 -48.36
N LEU A 99 6.01 4.32 -47.43
CA LEU A 99 6.60 5.59 -47.04
C LEU A 99 7.73 5.30 -46.04
N ASP A 100 8.88 4.87 -46.57
CA ASP A 100 10.08 4.72 -45.77
C ASP A 100 10.58 6.13 -45.39
N THR A 101 10.45 6.49 -44.11
CA THR A 101 10.68 7.84 -43.55
C THR A 101 12.16 8.23 -43.48
N THR A 102 12.97 7.75 -44.43
CA THR A 102 14.41 8.04 -44.50
C THR A 102 14.74 9.38 -45.16
N GLN A 103 13.74 10.11 -45.67
CA GLN A 103 13.97 11.31 -46.45
C GLN A 103 12.86 12.38 -46.33
N ASP A 104 12.52 12.84 -45.13
CA ASP A 104 12.09 14.24 -44.96
C ASP A 104 12.24 14.69 -43.51
N GLY A 105 13.06 15.73 -43.33
CA GLY A 105 13.41 16.30 -42.03
C GLY A 105 12.30 17.18 -41.48
N GLY A 106 11.26 16.56 -40.94
CA GLY A 106 10.23 17.25 -40.16
C GLY A 106 10.51 17.11 -38.67
N ASP A 107 11.20 18.10 -38.12
CA ASP A 107 11.28 18.43 -36.69
C ASP A 107 9.96 18.09 -35.96
N SER A 108 9.86 16.89 -35.37
CA SER A 108 8.87 16.65 -34.33
C SER A 108 9.48 17.19 -33.05
N SER A 109 9.45 18.52 -32.99
CA SER A 109 9.93 19.33 -31.89
C SER A 109 9.51 18.65 -30.59
N ASP A 110 10.50 18.43 -29.75
CA ASP A 110 10.41 18.18 -28.33
C ASP A 110 9.63 19.34 -27.68
N SER A 111 8.31 19.39 -27.92
CA SER A 111 7.44 20.38 -27.31
C SER A 111 7.09 19.87 -25.94
N SER A 112 7.99 20.26 -25.04
CA SER A 112 7.73 20.65 -23.67
C SER A 112 6.87 19.70 -22.86
N SER A 113 7.50 19.12 -21.84
CA SER A 113 6.87 18.83 -20.57
C SER A 113 6.26 20.13 -20.02
N ASP A 114 5.13 20.55 -20.58
CA ASP A 114 4.25 21.53 -19.97
C ASP A 114 3.50 20.75 -18.88
N ASP A 115 3.90 20.98 -17.63
CA ASP A 115 3.07 20.84 -16.45
C ASP A 115 1.87 21.80 -16.62
N GLY A 116 1.04 21.53 -17.62
CA GLY A 116 -0.21 22.20 -17.86
C GLY A 116 -1.13 21.81 -16.72
N ASP A 117 -1.18 22.67 -15.71
CA ASP A 117 -2.27 22.74 -14.76
C ASP A 117 -3.56 22.43 -15.50
N TRP A 118 -4.13 21.26 -15.22
CA TRP A 118 -5.46 20.89 -15.65
C TRP A 118 -6.39 21.95 -15.09
N LYS A 119 -6.62 23.02 -15.86
CA LYS A 119 -7.72 23.95 -15.66
C LYS A 119 -8.95 23.07 -15.85
N GLY A 120 -9.56 22.70 -14.72
CA GLY A 120 -10.83 21.97 -14.71
C GLY A 120 -11.79 22.61 -15.71
N ILE A 121 -12.69 21.79 -16.27
CA ILE A 121 -13.80 22.24 -17.11
C ILE A 121 -14.23 23.62 -16.62
N ASN A 122 -13.91 24.62 -17.44
CA ASN A 122 -14.27 25.99 -17.14
C ASN A 122 -15.79 25.96 -17.13
N ASP A 123 -16.36 26.07 -15.93
CA ASP A 123 -17.79 26.07 -15.66
C ASP A 123 -18.35 27.42 -16.14
N ASN A 124 -18.13 27.70 -17.43
CA ASN A 124 -18.81 28.78 -18.12
C ASN A 124 -20.20 28.25 -18.44
N LYS A 125 -21.08 28.36 -17.43
CA LYS A 125 -22.52 28.26 -17.55
C LYS A 125 -23.00 29.27 -18.58
N GLU A 126 -22.91 28.94 -19.86
CA GLU A 126 -23.56 29.70 -20.92
C GLU A 126 -23.76 28.77 -22.13
N GLY A 127 -24.98 28.23 -22.26
CA GLY A 127 -25.54 27.90 -23.58
C GLY A 127 -25.81 26.43 -23.94
N GLY A 128 -26.06 25.53 -22.97
CA GLY A 128 -26.52 24.16 -23.25
C GLY A 128 -27.94 23.92 -22.75
N ASP A 129 -28.86 23.73 -23.67
CA ASP A 129 -30.28 23.42 -23.49
C ASP A 129 -30.54 22.27 -22.48
N GLY A 130 -31.42 22.50 -21.50
CA GLY A 130 -32.18 21.48 -20.76
C GLY A 130 -31.48 20.63 -19.69
N ILE A 131 -31.34 21.14 -18.46
CA ILE A 131 -31.01 20.32 -17.24
C ILE A 131 -32.18 19.40 -16.80
N ASN A 132 -33.33 19.48 -17.46
CA ASN A 132 -34.44 18.50 -17.35
C ASN A 132 -34.51 17.61 -18.61
N GLY A 133 -33.39 16.99 -18.98
CA GLY A 133 -33.36 16.00 -20.07
C GLY A 133 -33.82 14.63 -19.56
N GLU A 134 -35.01 14.19 -19.97
CA GLU A 134 -35.38 12.77 -19.87
C GLU A 134 -34.66 12.01 -20.98
N GLU A 135 -33.58 11.32 -20.66
CA GLU A 135 -32.88 10.45 -21.61
C GLU A 135 -33.53 9.04 -21.60
N GLU A 136 -34.23 8.70 -22.69
CA GLU A 136 -34.81 7.38 -22.88
C GLU A 136 -33.75 6.37 -23.36
N PHE A 137 -33.28 5.52 -22.45
CA PHE A 137 -32.42 4.38 -22.80
C PHE A 137 -33.28 3.18 -23.19
N VAL A 138 -33.20 2.77 -24.46
CA VAL A 138 -33.89 1.59 -24.99
C VAL A 138 -32.91 0.43 -25.08
N ASP A 139 -32.96 -0.48 -24.12
CA ASP A 139 -32.46 -1.85 -24.30
C ASP A 139 -33.63 -2.75 -24.75
N GLU A 140 -33.36 -3.69 -25.66
CA GLU A 140 -34.35 -4.48 -26.41
C GLU A 140 -35.39 -5.24 -25.54
N ASP A 141 -35.15 -5.38 -24.22
CA ASP A 141 -36.05 -6.06 -23.27
C ASP A 141 -36.39 -5.26 -21.99
N LYS A 142 -35.83 -4.05 -21.77
CA LYS A 142 -36.06 -3.28 -20.51
C LYS A 142 -36.00 -1.77 -20.71
N PHE A 143 -37.07 -1.08 -20.33
CA PHE A 143 -37.14 0.39 -20.26
C PHE A 143 -36.85 0.86 -18.83
N THR A 144 -35.79 1.65 -18.64
CA THR A 144 -35.50 2.33 -17.37
C THR A 144 -35.26 3.81 -17.64
N THR A 145 -36.06 4.68 -17.02
CA THR A 145 -35.89 6.14 -17.11
C THR A 145 -35.07 6.63 -15.91
N VAL A 146 -34.04 7.43 -16.18
CA VAL A 146 -33.18 8.04 -15.15
C VAL A 146 -33.40 9.55 -15.19
N THR A 147 -33.93 10.11 -14.10
CA THR A 147 -34.13 11.56 -13.96
C THR A 147 -33.01 12.16 -13.11
N VAL A 148 -32.32 13.17 -13.64
CA VAL A 148 -31.27 13.90 -12.92
C VAL A 148 -31.90 15.15 -12.33
N THR A 149 -31.94 15.25 -10.99
CA THR A 149 -32.38 16.45 -10.28
C THR A 149 -31.22 16.99 -9.45
N THR A 150 -31.03 18.31 -9.46
CA THR A 150 -30.02 18.99 -8.64
C THR A 150 -30.53 19.10 -7.21
N MET A 151 -29.86 18.47 -6.26
CA MET A 151 -30.06 18.77 -4.83
C MET A 151 -29.38 20.10 -4.54
N ASP A 152 -30.17 21.14 -4.25
CA ASP A 152 -29.67 22.41 -3.73
C ASP A 152 -29.23 22.20 -2.27
N ASP A 153 -27.92 22.19 -2.01
CA ASP A 153 -27.32 22.01 -0.68
C ASP A 153 -27.41 23.29 0.21
N GLU A 154 -28.52 24.03 0.15
CA GLU A 154 -28.71 25.28 0.91
C GLU A 154 -30.11 25.43 1.52
N ASN A 155 -30.69 24.38 2.12
CA ASN A 155 -31.70 24.52 3.19
C ASN A 155 -31.97 23.15 3.83
N ASP A 156 -31.60 22.98 5.10
CA ASP A 156 -32.40 22.30 6.14
C ASP A 156 -31.52 22.06 7.37
N GLU A 157 -31.34 23.16 8.12
CA GLU A 157 -31.25 23.09 9.58
C GLU A 157 -32.61 22.58 10.10
N ASP A 158 -32.54 21.56 10.97
CA ASP A 158 -33.52 21.18 11.98
C ASP A 158 -34.86 20.58 11.53
N GLU A 159 -34.94 19.24 11.49
CA GLU A 159 -36.05 18.53 12.16
C GLU A 159 -35.57 17.17 12.72
N ASP A 160 -35.37 17.18 14.04
CA ASP A 160 -35.23 16.02 14.91
C ASP A 160 -36.51 15.15 14.87
N GLU A 161 -36.38 13.82 14.80
CA GLU A 161 -37.18 12.90 15.63
C GLU A 161 -36.64 11.46 15.61
N GLU A 162 -36.07 11.09 16.76
CA GLU A 162 -36.14 9.82 17.50
C GLU A 162 -36.12 8.47 16.75
N VAL A 163 -35.02 7.73 16.94
CA VAL A 163 -35.14 6.31 17.31
C VAL A 163 -34.13 5.93 18.39
N GLU A 164 -34.68 5.63 19.57
CA GLU A 164 -34.05 5.15 20.79
C GLU A 164 -33.37 3.77 20.63
N GLU A 165 -32.23 3.65 21.33
CA GLU A 165 -31.80 2.55 22.20
C GLU A 165 -31.52 1.14 21.64
N GLY A 166 -30.25 0.77 21.76
CA GLY A 166 -29.73 -0.59 21.69
C GLY A 166 -28.38 -0.69 22.40
N ASP A 167 -28.41 -0.55 23.72
CA ASP A 167 -27.32 -0.70 24.69
C ASP A 167 -26.60 -2.06 24.61
N GLY A 168 -25.30 -2.10 24.96
CA GLY A 168 -24.58 -3.39 24.99
C GLY A 168 -23.04 -3.40 25.09
N ASP A 169 -22.49 -2.54 25.93
CA ASP A 169 -21.33 -2.76 26.82
C ASP A 169 -19.90 -3.10 26.32
N GLU A 170 -19.00 -2.42 27.02
CA GLU A 170 -17.56 -2.30 26.98
C GLU A 170 -16.86 -3.53 27.59
N ALA A 171 -15.68 -3.93 27.05
CA ALA A 171 -14.56 -4.40 27.89
C ALA A 171 -13.28 -4.70 27.08
N GLY A 172 -12.25 -3.90 27.32
CA GLY A 172 -11.00 -4.44 27.88
C GLY A 172 -9.95 -5.01 26.92
N VAL A 173 -9.09 -4.12 26.42
CA VAL A 173 -7.62 -4.22 26.27
C VAL A 173 -6.96 -5.57 26.65
N LYS A 174 -6.19 -6.16 25.72
CA LYS A 174 -4.79 -6.57 25.97
C LYS A 174 -3.98 -6.91 24.72
N GLU A 175 -2.71 -6.51 24.83
CA GLU A 175 -1.61 -6.50 23.88
C GLU A 175 -1.28 -7.84 23.20
N GLY A 176 -0.71 -7.72 22.00
CA GLY A 176 -0.02 -8.80 21.30
C GLY A 176 0.93 -8.24 20.25
N SER A 177 2.16 -7.99 20.68
CA SER A 177 3.33 -7.63 19.88
C SER A 177 3.43 -8.41 18.56
N LYS A 178 3.55 -7.67 17.44
CA LYS A 178 4.07 -8.20 16.18
C LYS A 178 5.24 -7.34 15.73
N ASP A 179 6.43 -7.91 15.87
CA ASP A 179 7.66 -7.48 15.23
C ASP A 179 7.46 -7.29 13.72
N VAL A 180 7.36 -6.04 13.28
CA VAL A 180 7.53 -5.68 11.87
C VAL A 180 9.01 -5.29 11.70
N LYS A 181 9.80 -6.23 11.19
CA LYS A 181 11.14 -5.95 10.69
C LYS A 181 11.01 -5.15 9.39
N LYS A 182 11.43 -3.89 9.47
CA LYS A 182 11.63 -2.95 8.36
C LYS A 182 12.71 -3.50 7.42
N ASP A 183 12.34 -3.77 6.17
CA ASP A 183 13.24 -4.08 5.07
C ASP A 183 13.42 -2.77 4.25
N LYS A 184 14.66 -2.29 4.10
CA LYS A 184 15.06 -1.37 3.02
C LYS A 184 16.51 -1.70 2.62
N GLY A 185 16.70 -2.19 1.40
CA GLY A 185 17.94 -1.94 0.63
C GLY A 185 18.69 -3.11 -0.03
N LYS A 186 18.26 -3.44 -1.26
CA LYS A 186 19.04 -3.83 -2.47
C LYS A 186 19.48 -5.29 -2.72
N LYS A 187 19.20 -5.65 -3.99
CA LYS A 187 19.55 -6.82 -4.84
C LYS A 187 18.73 -8.08 -4.61
N GLU A 188 17.77 -8.26 -5.52
CA GLU A 188 17.11 -9.51 -5.88
C GLU A 188 18.18 -10.55 -6.23
N LYS A 189 18.61 -11.28 -5.22
CA LYS A 189 19.13 -12.63 -5.38
C LYS A 189 18.04 -13.49 -4.80
N GLU A 190 17.47 -14.39 -5.59
CA GLU A 190 16.53 -15.40 -5.12
C GLU A 190 17.10 -16.07 -3.87
N ARG A 191 16.62 -15.62 -2.71
CA ARG A 191 17.07 -16.14 -1.43
C ARG A 191 16.37 -17.47 -1.28
N LYS A 192 17.09 -18.57 -1.54
CA LYS A 192 16.61 -19.92 -1.21
C LYS A 192 15.99 -19.90 0.20
N PRO A 193 14.74 -20.35 0.36
CA PRO A 193 14.01 -20.18 1.61
C PRO A 193 14.80 -20.82 2.74
N LYS A 194 15.18 -20.01 3.75
CA LYS A 194 15.83 -20.54 4.96
C LYS A 194 14.85 -21.51 5.62
N VAL A 195 15.17 -22.80 5.59
CA VAL A 195 14.38 -23.83 6.27
C VAL A 195 14.36 -23.49 7.76
N LYS A 196 13.20 -23.02 8.25
CA LYS A 196 13.01 -22.69 9.65
C LYS A 196 13.16 -23.99 10.44
N LYS A 197 14.05 -24.01 11.44
CA LYS A 197 14.19 -25.15 12.37
C LYS A 197 12.81 -25.51 12.91
N ARG A 198 12.45 -26.80 12.83
CA ARG A 198 11.18 -27.28 13.38
C ARG A 198 11.17 -26.93 14.86
N LYS A 199 10.19 -26.12 15.28
CA LYS A 199 9.97 -25.86 16.71
C LYS A 199 9.50 -27.19 17.29
N PHE A 200 10.37 -27.86 18.05
CA PHE A 200 9.93 -28.99 18.87
C PHE A 200 8.87 -28.42 19.82
N ARG A 201 7.67 -28.97 19.74
CA ARG A 201 6.60 -28.67 20.67
C ARG A 201 6.21 -30.01 21.25
N TYR A 202 6.05 -30.05 22.57
CA TYR A 202 5.67 -31.26 23.30
C TYR A 202 4.35 -31.85 22.81
N LEU A 203 3.47 -31.01 22.26
CA LEU A 203 2.17 -31.39 21.73
C LEU A 203 1.92 -30.75 20.37
N SER A 204 1.17 -31.46 19.53
CA SER A 204 0.69 -31.01 18.22
C SER A 204 -0.20 -29.76 18.37
N LYS A 205 -0.49 -29.07 17.26
CA LYS A 205 -1.42 -27.93 17.32
C LYS A 205 -2.84 -28.35 17.71
N ALA A 206 -3.26 -29.55 17.32
CA ALA A 206 -4.57 -30.11 17.62
C ALA A 206 -4.70 -30.44 19.11
N GLU A 207 -3.75 -31.20 19.67
CA GLU A 207 -3.70 -31.55 21.10
C GLU A 207 -3.71 -30.29 21.99
N ARG A 208 -2.91 -29.26 21.65
CA ARG A 208 -2.93 -27.99 22.39
C ARG A 208 -4.29 -27.29 22.32
N LYS A 209 -5.03 -27.44 21.23
CA LYS A 209 -6.37 -26.86 21.10
C LYS A 209 -7.35 -27.60 22.00
N GLU A 210 -7.27 -28.93 22.03
CA GLU A 210 -8.08 -29.79 22.89
C GLU A 210 -7.83 -29.51 24.38
N ASP A 211 -6.57 -29.44 24.81
CA ASP A 211 -6.21 -29.10 26.19
C ASP A 211 -6.74 -27.73 26.60
N ARG A 212 -6.60 -26.72 25.72
CA ARG A 212 -7.18 -25.39 25.97
C ARG A 212 -8.70 -25.42 26.10
N MET A 213 -9.39 -26.23 25.30
CA MET A 213 -10.84 -26.39 25.40
C MET A 213 -11.22 -27.08 26.71
N ARG A 214 -10.47 -28.12 27.11
CA ARG A 214 -10.68 -28.86 28.35
C ARG A 214 -10.44 -27.98 29.58
N ASP A 215 -9.39 -27.17 29.58
CA ASP A 215 -9.08 -26.21 30.65
C ASP A 215 -10.13 -25.12 30.74
N LYS A 216 -10.60 -24.59 29.60
CA LYS A 216 -11.71 -23.63 29.58
C LYS A 216 -12.97 -24.23 30.19
N ALA A 217 -13.35 -25.45 29.78
CA ALA A 217 -14.51 -26.14 30.34
C ALA A 217 -14.38 -26.41 31.85
N ARG A 218 -13.20 -26.78 32.33
CA ARG A 218 -12.93 -26.94 33.77
C ARG A 218 -13.06 -25.61 34.53
N ARG A 219 -12.53 -24.52 33.97
CA ARG A 219 -12.61 -23.18 34.58
C ARG A 219 -14.03 -22.65 34.63
N THR A 220 -14.83 -22.86 33.56
CA THR A 220 -16.23 -22.42 33.54
C THR A 220 -17.07 -23.19 34.54
N ARG A 221 -16.91 -24.52 34.65
CA ARG A 221 -17.58 -25.35 35.67
C ARG A 221 -17.25 -24.88 37.09
N LYS A 222 -15.96 -24.74 37.42
CA LYS A 222 -15.51 -24.25 38.73
C LYS A 222 -15.99 -22.83 39.04
N LYS A 223 -16.13 -21.96 38.01
CA LYS A 223 -16.71 -20.62 38.17
C LYS A 223 -18.21 -20.70 38.47
N GLY A 224 -18.93 -21.63 37.84
CA GLY A 224 -20.34 -21.90 38.14
C GLY A 224 -20.54 -22.39 39.57
N GLU A 225 -19.78 -23.39 40.00
CA GLU A 225 -19.82 -23.94 41.36
C GLU A 225 -19.56 -22.86 42.44
N ARG A 226 -18.59 -21.98 42.19
CA ARG A 226 -18.28 -20.84 43.08
C ARG A 226 -19.36 -19.76 43.12
N LYS A 227 -20.20 -19.67 42.10
CA LYS A 227 -21.27 -18.67 42.01
C LYS A 227 -22.59 -19.23 42.58
N SER A 228 -22.71 -20.56 42.71
CA SER A 228 -23.86 -21.24 43.29
C SER A 228 -23.74 -21.50 44.80
N THR A 229 -22.60 -21.20 45.41
CA THR A 229 -22.37 -21.20 46.88
C THR A 229 -22.37 -19.78 47.39
#